data_AF-W1YE86-F1
#
_entry.id   AF-W1YE86-F1
#
_cell.length_a   1.000
_cell.length_b   1.000
_cell.length_c   1.000
_cell.angle_alpha   90.00
_cell.angle_beta   90.00
_cell.angle_gamma   90.00
#
_symmetry.space_group_name_H-M   'P 1'
#
loop_
_entity.id
_entity.type
_entity.pdbx_description
1 polymer ?
#
loop_
_entity_poly.entity_id
_entity_poly.type
_entity_poly.pdbx_seq_one_letter_code
_entity_poly.pdbx_strand_id
1 'polypeptide(L)' 'GSKQTACTEIMTAFVAWTLKKPCYLLYDRTEAQTCSTTRHAREWKIRVGATKDGIIKVIDMDSITAAGAHATHCF' A
#
# COMPACT_ATOMS: atom_id res chain seq x y z
N GLY A 1 -4.58 4.40 5.14
CA GLY A 1 -3.78 3.64 4.18
C GLY A 1 -4.42 3.67 2.82
N SER A 2 -5.34 2.75 2.51
CA SER A 2 -5.79 2.49 1.13
C SER A 2 -6.41 3.67 0.35
N LYS A 3 -6.93 4.70 1.02
CA LYS A 3 -7.47 5.90 0.37
C LYS A 3 -6.39 6.89 -0.13
N GLN A 4 -5.10 6.57 0.00
CA GLN A 4 -4.00 7.42 -0.49
C GLN A 4 -3.77 7.28 -1.99
N THR A 5 -4.22 6.19 -2.61
CA THR A 5 -3.90 5.80 -3.99
C THR A 5 -4.93 6.25 -5.04
N ALA A 6 -5.96 7.00 -4.64
CA ALA A 6 -7.01 7.52 -5.52
C ALA A 6 -7.69 6.44 -6.41
N CYS A 7 -8.19 5.36 -5.79
CA CYS A 7 -8.73 4.18 -6.47
C CYS A 7 -9.93 4.45 -7.39
N THR A 8 -10.72 5.50 -7.12
CA THR A 8 -12.01 5.77 -7.81
C THR A 8 -12.02 7.10 -8.56
N GLU A 9 -11.13 8.00 -8.16
CA GLU A 9 -11.15 9.42 -8.50
C GLU A 9 -10.83 9.62 -9.97
N ILE A 10 -9.80 8.94 -10.49
CA ILE A 10 -9.35 9.08 -11.88
C ILE A 10 -10.44 8.63 -12.85
N MET A 11 -11.05 7.47 -12.61
CA MET A 11 -12.09 6.93 -13.50
C MET A 11 -13.37 7.76 -13.43
N THR A 12 -13.80 8.17 -12.24
CA THR A 12 -14.98 9.02 -12.06
C THR A 12 -14.79 10.38 -12.75
N ALA A 13 -13.61 10.99 -12.59
CA ALA A 13 -13.26 12.25 -13.24
C ALA A 13 -13.20 12.11 -14.75
N PHE A 14 -12.61 11.03 -15.27
CA PHE A 14 -12.54 10.76 -16.71
C PHE A 14 -13.93 10.66 -17.34
N VAL A 15 -14.86 9.90 -16.73
CA VAL A 15 -16.22 9.75 -17.24
C VAL A 15 -17.00 11.06 -17.16
N ALA A 16 -16.93 11.76 -16.02
CA ALA A 16 -17.57 13.06 -15.87
C ALA A 16 -17.04 14.08 -16.89
N TRP A 17 -15.74 14.10 -17.13
CA TRP A 17 -15.09 14.98 -18.09
C TRP A 17 -15.49 14.66 -19.53
N THR A 18 -15.58 13.38 -19.88
CA THR A 18 -15.90 12.93 -21.25
C THR A 18 -17.36 13.17 -21.58
N LEU A 19 -18.26 12.84 -20.65
CA LEU A 19 -19.71 12.93 -20.88
C LEU A 19 -20.29 14.32 -20.53
N LYS A 20 -19.51 15.19 -19.88
CA LYS A 20 -19.94 16.50 -19.37
C LYS A 20 -21.20 16.41 -18.50
N LYS A 21 -21.32 15.33 -17.73
CA LYS A 21 -22.45 15.03 -16.83
C LYS A 21 -21.92 14.56 -15.48
N PRO A 22 -22.69 14.74 -14.39
CA PRO A 22 -22.36 14.13 -13.10
C PRO A 22 -22.20 12.61 -13.25
N CYS A 23 -21.17 12.07 -12.58
CA CYS A 23 -20.87 10.65 -12.56
C CYS A 23 -20.74 10.18 -11.11
N TYR A 24 -21.24 8.98 -10.83
CA TYR A 24 -21.14 8.34 -9.52
C TYR A 24 -20.60 6.92 -9.72
N LEU A 25 -19.55 6.59 -8.95
CA LEU A 25 -18.93 5.27 -8.91
C LEU A 25 -18.90 4.80 -7.46
N LEU A 26 -19.50 3.64 -7.21
CA LEU A 26 -19.51 3.00 -5.90
C LEU A 26 -19.02 1.57 -6.05
N TYR A 27 -17.94 1.26 -5.34
CA TYR A 27 -17.52 -0.11 -5.20
C TYR A 27 -18.39 -0.86 -4.20
N ASP A 28 -18.74 -2.09 -4.54
CA ASP A 28 -19.25 -3.03 -3.57
C ASP A 28 -18.14 -3.48 -2.59
N ARG A 29 -18.50 -4.32 -1.62
CA ARG A 29 -17.53 -4.77 -0.61
C ARG A 29 -16.39 -5.59 -1.24
N THR A 30 -16.71 -6.43 -2.23
CA THR A 30 -15.74 -7.29 -2.90
C THR A 30 -14.76 -6.44 -3.69
N GLU A 31 -15.25 -5.54 -4.54
CA GLU A 31 -14.45 -4.61 -5.35
C GLU A 31 -13.55 -3.75 -4.47
N ALA A 32 -14.07 -3.21 -3.36
CA ALA A 32 -13.25 -2.40 -2.49
C ALA A 32 -12.14 -3.21 -1.77
N GLN A 33 -12.23 -4.54 -1.70
CA GLN A 33 -11.14 -5.40 -1.19
C GLN A 33 -10.17 -5.85 -2.29
N THR A 34 -10.65 -6.05 -3.53
CA THR A 34 -9.85 -6.62 -4.62
C THR A 34 -9.24 -5.57 -5.55
N CYS A 35 -9.86 -4.39 -5.66
CA CYS A 35 -9.46 -3.29 -6.55
C CYS A 35 -8.82 -2.12 -5.79
N SER A 36 -8.57 -2.25 -4.49
CA SER A 36 -7.82 -1.27 -3.70
C SER A 36 -6.46 -1.83 -3.26
N THR A 37 -5.66 -1.02 -2.59
CA THR A 37 -4.33 -1.45 -2.14
C THR A 37 -4.40 -2.33 -0.91
N THR A 38 -3.58 -3.38 -0.88
CA THR A 38 -3.34 -4.22 0.29
C THR A 38 -2.04 -3.80 0.99
N ARG A 39 -1.80 -4.35 2.19
CA ARG A 39 -0.52 -4.20 2.88
C ARG A 39 0.54 -5.03 2.16
N HIS A 40 1.73 -4.45 1.97
CA HIS A 40 2.88 -5.20 1.47
C HIS A 40 3.22 -6.37 2.40
N ALA A 41 3.24 -7.58 1.83
CA ALA A 41 3.87 -8.71 2.49
C ALA A 41 5.39 -8.45 2.52
N ARG A 42 5.99 -8.58 3.70
CA ARG A 42 7.44 -8.40 3.88
C ARG A 42 8.03 -9.60 4.57
N GLU A 43 9.15 -10.05 4.03
CA GLU A 43 10.06 -10.96 4.70
C GLU A 43 11.19 -10.14 5.31
N TRP A 44 11.51 -10.42 6.58
CA TRP A 44 12.54 -9.73 7.34
C TRP A 44 13.51 -10.74 7.93
N LYS A 45 14.80 -10.48 7.75
CA LYS A 45 15.88 -11.12 8.47
C LYS A 45 16.58 -10.08 9.32
N ILE A 46 16.43 -10.20 10.64
CA ILE A 46 16.90 -9.21 11.60
C ILE A 46 17.92 -9.84 12.52
N ARG A 47 19.04 -9.15 12.74
CA ARG A 47 20.05 -9.48 13.76
C ARG A 47 20.22 -8.31 14.70
N VAL A 48 20.19 -8.57 16.01
CA VAL A 48 20.34 -7.55 17.05
C VAL A 48 21.52 -7.91 17.94
N GLY A 49 22.42 -6.95 18.18
CA GLY A 49 23.51 -7.08 19.14
C GLY A 49 23.29 -6.16 20.34
N ALA A 50 23.41 -6.72 21.55
CA ALA A 50 23.24 -6.00 22.81
C ALA A 50 24.38 -6.29 23.79
N THR A 51 24.60 -5.38 24.75
CA THR A 51 25.52 -5.59 25.87
C THR A 51 24.95 -6.61 26.87
N LYS A 52 25.77 -7.07 27.83
CA LYS A 52 25.30 -7.96 28.91
C LYS A 52 24.19 -7.33 29.77
N ASP A 53 24.20 -6.00 29.91
CA ASP A 53 23.16 -5.24 30.62
C ASP A 53 21.90 -5.01 29.77
N GLY A 54 21.81 -5.60 28.57
CA GLY A 54 20.66 -5.53 27.69
C GLY A 54 20.59 -4.28 26.80
N ILE A 55 21.65 -3.46 26.73
CA ILE A 55 21.67 -2.25 25.91
C ILE A 55 21.92 -2.63 24.45
N ILE A 56 20.95 -2.41 23.57
CA ILE A 56 21.09 -2.62 22.12
C ILE A 56 22.14 -1.64 21.57
N LYS A 57 23.10 -2.16 20.80
CA LYS A 57 24.18 -1.38 20.18
C LYS A 57 24.17 -1.43 18.67
N VAL A 58 23.67 -2.52 18.08
CA VAL A 58 23.63 -2.71 16.63
C VAL A 58 22.37 -3.46 16.23
N ILE A 59 21.81 -3.05 15.10
CA ILE A 59 20.70 -3.72 14.42
C ILE A 59 21.11 -3.84 12.95
N ASP A 60 21.05 -5.06 12.42
CA ASP A 60 21.24 -5.36 11.01
C ASP A 60 19.94 -5.97 10.47
N MET A 61 19.43 -5.42 9.37
CA MET A 61 18.14 -5.80 8.80
C MET A 61 18.29 -5.99 7.29
N ASP A 62 17.88 -7.16 6.84
CA ASP A 62 17.70 -7.49 5.43
C ASP A 62 16.22 -7.78 5.19
N SER A 63 15.65 -7.25 4.10
CA SER A 63 14.21 -7.35 3.87
C SER A 63 13.86 -7.43 2.40
N ILE A 64 12.85 -8.25 2.11
CA ILE A 64 12.21 -8.37 0.80
C ILE A 64 10.76 -7.94 0.96
N THR A 65 10.33 -7.01 0.12
CA THR A 65 8.98 -6.44 0.18
C THR A 65 8.25 -6.71 -1.13
N ALA A 66 7.10 -7.38 -1.04
CA ALA A 66 6.23 -7.60 -2.19
C ALA A 66 5.44 -6.33 -2.52
N ALA A 67 5.88 -5.61 -3.55
CA ALA A 67 5.26 -4.37 -4.01
C ALA A 67 3.90 -4.59 -4.72
N GLY A 68 3.64 -5.82 -5.17
CA GLY A 68 2.52 -6.11 -6.08
C GLY A 68 2.81 -5.62 -7.51
N ALA A 69 1.78 -5.54 -8.35
CA ALA A 69 1.92 -5.15 -9.76
C ALA A 69 2.21 -3.65 -9.94
N HIS A 70 1.78 -2.82 -9.00
CA HIS A 70 2.02 -1.38 -8.99
C HIS A 70 2.72 -1.03 -7.68
N ALA A 71 3.94 -0.50 -7.77
CA ALA A 71 4.78 -0.20 -6.61
C ALA A 71 4.34 1.04 -5.81
N THR A 72 3.04 1.35 -5.79
CA THR A 72 2.49 2.50 -5.10
C THR A 72 2.79 2.39 -3.60
N HIS A 73 3.56 3.35 -3.08
CA HIS A 73 3.96 3.42 -1.67
C HIS A 73 4.77 2.22 -1.15
N CYS A 74 5.38 1.44 -2.04
CA CYS A 74 6.26 0.34 -1.65
C CYS A 74 7.70 0.83 -1.52
N PHE A 75 8.03 1.36 -0.33
CA PHE A 75 9.40 1.72 0.08
C PHE A 75 9.98 0.65 1.00
#